data_AF-A0A2I1HFA6-F1
#
_entry.id   AF-A0A2I1HFA6-F1
#
_cell.length_a   1.000
_cell.length_b   1.000
_cell.length_c   1.000
_cell.angle_alpha   90.00
_cell.angle_beta   90.00
_cell.angle_gamma   90.00
#
_symmetry.space_group_name_H-M   'P 1'
#
loop_
_entity.id
_entity.type
_entity.pdbx_description
1 polymer ?
#
loop_
_entity_poly.entity_id
_entity_poly.type
_entity_poly.pdbx_seq_one_letter_code
_entity_poly.pdbx_strand_id
1 'polypeptide(L)'
;MPTRRKPKTNNFKLILEQLLEKYDLSVESTPEQLSEHNKELDASLQDQNARKCVKDLLTRRKYSKEKKVALLPNKRKEKLAIEKRAEYCAKTGNKWDIFRHNMKLGPKNNNKKEAIASASRQYQFREKLSKAG
;
A
#
# COMPACT_ATOMS: atom_id res chain seq x y z
N MET A 1 6.89 -20.66 39.21
CA MET A 1 6.23 -19.40 38.75
C MET A 1 6.01 -19.49 37.25
N PRO A 2 4.78 -19.64 36.73
CA PRO A 2 4.57 -19.66 35.30
C PRO A 2 4.75 -18.24 34.75
N THR A 3 5.72 -18.05 33.86
CA THR A 3 5.91 -16.78 33.14
C THR A 3 4.62 -16.43 32.41
N ARG A 4 3.99 -15.34 32.85
CA ARG A 4 2.82 -14.73 32.21
C ARG A 4 3.24 -14.29 30.80
N ARG A 5 3.09 -15.18 29.82
CA ARG A 5 3.30 -14.82 28.41
C ARG A 5 2.25 -13.76 28.08
N LYS A 6 2.69 -12.49 27.95
CA LYS A 6 1.85 -11.40 27.44
C LYS A 6 1.23 -11.88 26.12
N PRO A 7 -0.08 -11.71 25.91
CA PRO A 7 -0.69 -12.21 24.70
C PRO A 7 -0.06 -11.45 23.53
N LYS A 8 0.38 -12.19 22.52
CA LYS A 8 0.89 -11.68 21.24
C LYS A 8 -0.32 -11.14 20.44
N THR A 9 -1.03 -10.18 21.02
CA THR A 9 -2.29 -9.66 20.52
C THR A 9 -1.99 -8.63 19.44
N ASN A 10 -1.90 -9.10 18.19
CA ASN A 10 -2.00 -8.33 16.94
C ASN A 10 -1.97 -6.79 17.11
N ASN A 11 -0.76 -6.20 17.26
CA ASN A 11 -0.55 -4.74 17.41
C ASN A 11 -1.38 -3.91 16.43
N PHE A 12 -1.64 -4.42 15.22
CA PHE A 12 -2.40 -3.73 14.18
C PHE A 12 -3.88 -3.48 14.53
N LYS A 13 -4.51 -4.36 15.33
CA LYS A 13 -5.88 -4.12 15.81
C LYS A 13 -5.89 -2.93 16.77
N LEU A 14 -4.95 -2.90 17.71
CA LEU A 14 -4.80 -1.81 18.67
C LEU A 14 -4.48 -0.49 17.97
N ILE A 15 -3.57 -0.49 16.99
CA ILE A 15 -3.25 0.70 16.19
C ILE A 15 -4.49 1.27 15.50
N LEU A 16 -5.31 0.41 14.88
CA LEU A 16 -6.57 0.85 14.26
C LEU A 16 -7.54 1.39 15.31
N GLU A 17 -7.72 0.70 16.44
CA GLU A 17 -8.65 1.12 17.50
C GLU A 17 -8.24 2.45 18.12
N GLN A 18 -6.96 2.63 18.45
CA GLN A 18 -6.43 3.89 18.99
C GLN A 18 -6.63 5.05 18.03
N LEU A 19 -6.42 4.83 16.73
CA LEU A 19 -6.62 5.89 15.73
C LEU A 19 -8.10 6.24 15.57
N LEU A 20 -8.99 5.24 15.60
CA LEU A 20 -10.43 5.48 15.52
C LEU A 20 -10.95 6.23 16.76
N GLU A 21 -10.51 5.84 17.95
CA GLU A 21 -10.89 6.48 19.21
C GLU A 21 -10.34 7.91 19.32
N LYS A 22 -9.07 8.13 18.95
CA LYS A 22 -8.43 9.44 19.00
C LYS A 22 -9.15 10.52 18.17
N TYR A 23 -9.80 10.12 17.08
CA TYR A 23 -10.43 11.02 16.12
C TYR A 23 -11.95 10.83 16.02
N ASP A 24 -12.56 10.14 17.00
CA ASP A 24 -14.00 9.84 17.03
C ASP A 24 -14.55 9.24 15.72
N LEU A 25 -13.74 8.39 15.08
CA LEU A 25 -14.05 7.77 13.80
C LEU A 25 -14.79 6.45 14.01
N SER A 26 -15.80 6.22 13.17
CA SER A 26 -16.63 5.03 13.23
C SER A 26 -16.99 4.53 11.82
N VAL A 27 -17.88 3.55 11.76
CA VAL A 27 -18.48 3.09 10.50
C VAL A 27 -19.34 4.17 9.88
N GLU A 28 -19.83 5.13 10.65
CA GLU A 28 -20.73 6.19 10.18
C GLU A 28 -19.96 7.36 9.56
N SER A 29 -18.73 7.61 10.02
CA SER A 29 -17.84 8.67 9.50
C SER A 29 -17.73 8.67 7.98
N THR A 30 -17.70 9.85 7.37
CA THR A 30 -17.63 9.98 5.92
C THR A 30 -16.27 9.53 5.39
N PRO A 31 -16.15 9.12 4.11
CA PRO A 31 -14.85 8.83 3.52
C PRO A 31 -13.85 9.98 3.65
N GLU A 32 -14.29 11.23 3.60
CA GLU A 32 -13.44 12.42 3.73
C GLU A 32 -12.79 12.48 5.12
N GLN A 33 -13.60 12.37 6.19
CA GLN A 33 -13.11 12.33 7.57
C GLN A 33 -12.12 11.17 7.80
N LEU A 34 -12.44 10.00 7.24
CA LEU A 34 -11.58 8.83 7.30
C LEU A 34 -10.26 9.00 6.54
N SER A 35 -10.26 9.77 5.45
CA SER A 35 -9.09 10.01 4.62
C SER A 35 -8.10 10.99 5.24
N GLU A 36 -8.56 11.89 6.09
CA GLU A 36 -7.73 12.90 6.77
C GLU A 36 -6.61 12.26 7.60
N HIS A 37 -6.92 11.14 8.24
CA HIS A 37 -6.01 10.42 9.12
C HIS A 37 -5.30 9.22 8.45
N ASN A 38 -5.45 9.06 7.13
CA ASN A 38 -4.87 7.92 6.44
C ASN A 38 -3.34 7.89 6.48
N LYS A 39 -2.67 9.06 6.51
CA LYS A 39 -1.21 9.17 6.55
C LYS A 39 -0.65 8.67 7.87
N GLU A 40 -1.34 8.96 8.98
CA GLU A 40 -0.95 8.50 10.32
C GLU A 40 -1.12 6.99 10.46
N LEU A 41 -2.24 6.46 9.97
CA LEU A 41 -2.47 5.01 9.93
C LEU A 41 -1.42 4.32 9.03
N ASP A 42 -1.12 4.89 7.87
CA ASP A 42 -0.16 4.34 6.91
C ASP A 42 1.27 4.33 7.46
N ALA A 43 1.69 5.39 8.17
CA ALA A 43 2.98 5.47 8.84
C ALA A 43 3.14 4.40 9.95
N SER A 44 2.03 4.08 10.64
CA SER A 44 1.97 3.04 11.66
C SER A 44 1.95 1.61 11.07
N LEU A 45 1.63 1.46 9.78
CA LEU A 45 1.53 0.19 9.06
C LEU A 45 2.63 0.07 7.99
N GLN A 46 3.87 -0.04 8.46
CA GLN A 46 5.05 -0.17 7.61
C GLN A 46 5.08 -1.49 6.80
N ASP A 47 4.50 -2.57 7.34
CA ASP A 47 4.46 -3.88 6.68
C ASP A 47 3.18 -4.10 5.85
N GLN A 48 3.32 -4.86 4.77
CA GLN A 48 2.20 -5.21 3.90
C GLN A 48 1.21 -6.18 4.56
N ASN A 49 1.68 -7.11 5.40
CA ASN A 49 0.77 -8.01 6.12
C ASN A 49 -0.01 -7.24 7.18
N ALA A 50 0.60 -6.23 7.82
CA ALA A 50 -0.08 -5.30 8.71
C ALA A 50 -1.28 -4.64 8.01
N ARG A 51 -1.06 -4.07 6.81
CA ARG A 51 -2.14 -3.47 6.00
C ARG A 51 -3.23 -4.48 5.63
N LYS A 52 -2.86 -5.72 5.30
CA LYS A 52 -3.82 -6.79 5.00
C LYS A 52 -4.69 -7.09 6.23
N CYS A 53 -4.07 -7.25 7.41
CA CYS A 53 -4.79 -7.50 8.67
C CYS A 53 -5.78 -6.38 9.01
N VAL A 54 -5.37 -5.11 8.89
CA VAL A 54 -6.26 -3.97 9.14
C VAL A 54 -7.41 -3.93 8.12
N LYS A 55 -7.14 -4.22 6.85
CA LYS A 55 -8.19 -4.29 5.82
C LYS A 55 -9.21 -5.40 6.09
N ASP A 56 -8.76 -6.54 6.57
CA ASP A 56 -9.63 -7.65 6.96
C ASP A 56 -10.47 -7.27 8.20
N LEU A 57 -9.89 -6.57 9.17
CA LEU A 57 -10.60 -6.02 10.33
C LEU A 57 -11.69 -5.03 9.93
N LEU A 58 -11.39 -4.06 9.05
CA LEU A 58 -12.39 -3.12 8.52
C LEU A 58 -13.52 -3.86 7.79
N THR A 59 -13.21 -4.97 7.14
CA THR A 59 -14.23 -5.80 6.48
C THR A 59 -15.15 -6.48 7.48
N ARG A 60 -14.60 -7.03 8.57
CA ARG A 60 -15.40 -7.59 9.68
C ARG A 60 -16.28 -6.53 10.36
N ARG A 61 -15.79 -5.29 10.45
CA ARG A 61 -16.52 -4.13 10.98
C ARG A 61 -17.54 -3.53 10.00
N LYS A 62 -17.79 -4.17 8.85
CA LYS A 62 -18.78 -3.72 7.84
C LYS A 62 -18.51 -2.34 7.21
N TYR A 63 -17.26 -1.87 7.21
CA TYR A 63 -16.92 -0.68 6.42
C TYR A 63 -17.21 -0.93 4.93
N SER A 64 -17.69 0.10 4.23
CA SER A 64 -17.88 0.06 2.78
C SER A 64 -16.53 -0.02 2.06
N LYS A 65 -16.56 -0.36 0.76
CA LYS A 65 -15.34 -0.40 -0.07
C LYS A 65 -14.66 0.97 -0.13
N GLU A 66 -15.43 2.04 -0.24
CA GLU A 66 -14.95 3.42 -0.31
C GLU A 66 -14.27 3.84 0.99
N LYS A 67 -14.92 3.61 2.13
CA LYS A 67 -14.36 3.96 3.45
C LYS A 67 -13.06 3.20 3.76
N LYS A 68 -12.95 1.94 3.32
CA LYS A 68 -11.69 1.18 3.40
C LYS A 68 -10.58 1.80 2.55
N VAL A 69 -10.90 2.29 1.36
CA VAL A 69 -9.93 2.94 0.47
C VAL A 69 -9.52 4.31 1.02
N ALA A 70 -10.44 5.03 1.67
CA ALA A 70 -10.14 6.30 2.33
C ALA A 70 -9.11 6.14 3.47
N LEU A 71 -9.35 5.20 4.40
CA LEU A 71 -8.47 4.87 5.53
C LEU A 71 -7.15 4.22 5.09
N LEU A 72 -7.23 3.28 4.14
CA LEU A 72 -6.10 2.51 3.63
C LEU A 72 -6.00 2.65 2.11
N PRO A 73 -5.49 3.80 1.62
CA PRO A 73 -5.34 4.02 0.21
C PRO A 73 -4.44 2.95 -0.40
N ASN A 74 -4.91 2.34 -1.47
CA ASN A 74 -4.14 1.34 -2.17
C ASN A 74 -3.07 2.01 -3.05
N LYS A 75 -1.92 2.32 -2.45
CA LYS A 75 -0.75 2.92 -3.15
C LYS A 75 -0.30 2.12 -4.37
N ARG A 76 -0.67 0.83 -4.48
CA ARG A 76 -0.40 0.02 -5.67
C ARG A 76 -1.17 0.47 -6.92
N LYS A 77 -2.28 1.19 -6.75
CA LYS A 77 -3.06 1.75 -7.85
C LYS A 77 -2.63 3.17 -8.23
N GLU A 78 -1.75 3.78 -7.44
CA GLU A 78 -1.20 5.08 -7.79
C GLU A 78 -0.38 4.93 -9.09
N LYS A 79 -0.71 5.74 -10.09
CA LYS A 79 0.04 5.82 -11.34
C LYS A 79 1.35 6.53 -11.05
N LEU A 80 2.28 5.84 -10.42
CA LEU A 80 3.63 6.35 -10.20
C LEU A 80 4.33 6.49 -11.55
N ALA A 81 4.98 7.65 -11.76
CA ALA A 81 5.94 7.87 -12.82
C ALA A 81 7.08 6.84 -12.72
N ILE A 82 7.75 6.57 -13.85
CA ILE A 82 8.82 5.56 -13.94
C ILE A 82 9.92 5.83 -12.90
N GLU A 83 10.28 7.09 -12.71
CA GLU A 83 11.30 7.54 -11.75
C GLU A 83 10.93 7.24 -10.29
N LYS A 84 9.73 7.65 -9.85
CA LYS A 84 9.26 7.35 -8.49
C LYS A 84 9.17 5.84 -8.21
N ARG A 85 8.86 5.03 -9.23
CA ARG A 85 8.88 3.56 -9.09
C ARG A 85 10.30 3.05 -8.86
N ALA A 86 11.27 3.59 -9.60
CA ALA A 86 12.67 3.18 -9.50
C ALA A 86 13.23 3.54 -8.12
N GLU A 87 13.00 4.76 -7.64
CA GLU A 87 13.40 5.18 -6.29
C GLU A 87 12.78 4.32 -5.19
N TYR A 88 11.48 4.02 -5.27
CA TYR A 88 10.82 3.13 -4.30
C TYR A 88 11.43 1.72 -4.32
N CYS A 89 11.68 1.17 -5.50
CA CYS A 89 12.24 -0.18 -5.65
C CYS A 89 13.70 -0.24 -5.19
N ALA A 90 14.51 0.80 -5.44
CA ALA A 90 15.87 0.90 -4.93
C ALA A 90 15.90 0.96 -3.40
N LYS A 91 15.03 1.78 -2.79
CA LYS A 91 14.91 1.90 -1.33
C LYS A 91 14.48 0.60 -0.64
N THR A 92 13.56 -0.12 -1.25
CA THR A 92 13.03 -1.38 -0.68
C THR A 92 13.90 -2.59 -0.98
N GLY A 93 14.69 -2.56 -2.06
CA GLY A 93 15.53 -3.68 -2.50
C GLY A 93 14.78 -4.98 -2.82
N ASN A 94 13.44 -4.94 -2.84
CA ASN A 94 12.62 -6.15 -2.93
C ASN A 94 12.42 -6.58 -4.40
N LYS A 95 12.96 -7.74 -4.75
CA LYS A 95 12.85 -8.33 -6.10
C LYS A 95 11.40 -8.48 -6.58
N TRP A 96 10.46 -8.78 -5.68
CA TRP A 96 9.04 -8.91 -6.03
C TRP A 96 8.39 -7.57 -6.38
N ASP A 97 8.81 -6.50 -5.72
CA ASP A 97 8.31 -5.16 -6.03
C ASP A 97 8.87 -4.67 -7.37
N ILE A 98 10.17 -4.88 -7.63
CA ILE A 98 10.79 -4.59 -8.93
C ILE A 98 10.05 -5.31 -10.06
N PHE A 99 9.85 -6.63 -9.94
CA PHE A 99 9.15 -7.43 -10.94
C PHE A 99 7.73 -6.90 -11.20
N ARG A 100 6.96 -6.64 -10.14
CA ARG A 100 5.59 -6.14 -10.25
C ARG A 100 5.52 -4.76 -10.87
N HIS A 101 6.44 -3.85 -10.53
CA HIS A 101 6.48 -2.51 -11.11
C HIS A 101 6.87 -2.53 -12.59
N ASN A 102 7.78 -3.42 -13.00
CA ASN A 102 8.13 -3.66 -14.40
C ASN A 102 6.95 -4.24 -15.21
N MET A 103 6.21 -5.21 -14.65
CA MET A 103 5.03 -5.80 -15.31
C MET A 103 3.94 -4.76 -15.58
N LYS A 104 3.71 -3.83 -14.64
CA LYS A 104 2.75 -2.72 -14.83
C LYS A 104 3.13 -1.74 -15.95
N LEU A 105 4.39 -1.74 -16.40
CA LEU A 105 4.87 -0.91 -17.52
C LEU A 105 4.77 -1.64 -18.87
N GLY A 106 4.39 -2.92 -18.85
CA GLY A 106 4.21 -3.77 -20.02
C GLY A 106 3.11 -3.28 -20.98
N PRO A 107 2.91 -4.01 -22.09
CA PRO A 107 1.99 -3.60 -23.13
C PRO A 107 0.55 -3.68 -22.64
N LYS A 108 -0.24 -2.65 -22.95
CA LYS A 108 -1.68 -2.62 -22.61
C LYS A 108 -2.54 -3.44 -23.58
N ASN A 109 -2.05 -3.65 -24.80
CA ASN A 109 -2.69 -4.40 -25.86
C ASN A 109 -1.64 -4.99 -26.80
N ASN A 110 -2.07 -5.82 -27.75
CA ASN A 110 -1.18 -6.56 -28.65
C ASN A 110 -0.70 -5.72 -29.85
N ASN A 111 -0.95 -4.41 -29.89
CA ASN A 111 -0.50 -3.56 -30.98
C ASN A 111 1.03 -3.44 -30.95
N LYS A 112 1.69 -3.62 -32.11
CA LYS A 112 3.14 -3.48 -32.27
C LYS A 112 3.68 -2.14 -31.72
N LYS A 113 2.95 -1.03 -31.94
CA LYS A 113 3.36 0.29 -31.41
C LYS A 113 3.36 0.32 -29.88
N GLU A 114 2.35 -0.28 -29.24
CA GLU A 114 2.26 -0.36 -27.78
C GLU A 114 3.31 -1.33 -27.21
N ALA A 115 3.61 -2.43 -27.91
CA ALA A 115 4.68 -3.34 -27.53
C ALA A 115 6.04 -2.62 -27.47
N ILE A 116 6.39 -1.85 -28.52
CA ILE A 116 7.62 -1.05 -28.56
C ILE A 116 7.63 0.00 -27.45
N ALA A 117 6.54 0.75 -27.28
CA ALA A 117 6.43 1.75 -26.22
C ALA A 117 6.58 1.12 -24.83
N SER A 118 6.00 -0.06 -24.61
CA SER A 118 6.10 -0.78 -23.34
C SER A 118 7.51 -1.26 -23.03
N ALA A 119 8.21 -1.79 -24.03
CA ALA A 119 9.61 -2.19 -23.91
C ALA A 119 10.49 -0.99 -23.57
N SER A 120 10.26 0.16 -24.21
CA SER A 120 10.93 1.43 -23.88
C SER A 120 10.68 1.86 -22.43
N ARG A 121 9.42 1.82 -21.96
CA ARG A 121 9.09 2.13 -20.54
C ARG A 121 9.80 1.19 -19.55
N GLN A 122 9.84 -0.11 -19.85
CA GLN A 122 10.51 -1.10 -19.02
C GLN A 122 12.03 -0.91 -19.02
N TYR A 123 12.62 -0.58 -20.16
CA TYR A 123 14.05 -0.26 -20.27
C TYR A 123 14.41 0.98 -19.44
N GLN A 124 13.67 2.09 -19.61
CA GLN A 124 13.85 3.31 -18.82
C GLN A 124 13.73 3.06 -17.32
N PHE A 125 12.79 2.20 -16.90
CA PHE A 125 12.65 1.81 -15.50
C PHE A 125 13.89 1.11 -14.97
N ARG A 126 14.49 0.20 -15.73
CA ARG A 126 15.73 -0.50 -15.34
C ARG A 126 16.92 0.45 -15.23
N GLU A 127 17.07 1.36 -16.18
CA GLU A 127 18.14 2.38 -16.11
C GLU A 127 17.98 3.32 -14.92
N LYS A 128 16.75 3.74 -14.62
CA LYS A 128 16.48 4.59 -13.45
C LYS A 128 16.71 3.81 -12.16
N LEU A 129 16.35 2.52 -12.12
CA LEU A 129 16.57 1.66 -10.97
C LEU A 129 18.06 1.50 -10.66
N SER A 130 18.89 1.22 -11.67
CA SER A 130 20.35 1.08 -11.48
C SER A 130 21.04 2.38 -11.05
N LYS A 131 20.48 3.54 -11.40
CA LYS A 131 20.97 4.85 -10.95
C LYS A 131 20.52 5.18 -9.51
N ALA A 132 19.41 4.60 -9.05
CA ALA A 132 18.82 4.93 -7.76
C ALA A 132 19.37 4.11 -6.58
N GLY A 133 20.08 3.00 -6.84
CA GLY A 133 20.68 2.16 -5.80
C GLY A 133 21.38 0.93 -6.36
#